data_AF-A0A671NF44-F1
#
_entry.id   AF-A0A671NF44-F1
#
_cell.length_a   1.000
_cell.length_b   1.000
_cell.length_c   1.000
_cell.angle_alpha   90.00
_cell.angle_beta   90.00
_cell.angle_gamma   90.00
#
_symmetry.space_group_name_H-M   'P 1'
#
loop_
_entity.id
_entity.type
_entity.pdbx_description
1 polymer ?
#
loop_
_entity_poly.entity_id
_entity_poly.type
_entity_poly.pdbx_seq_one_letter_code
_entity_poly.pdbx_strand_id
1 'polypeptide(L)'
;MNKESGGLSKADRELIVVATSAHNHCLYCVVSHSALHRIYSKKPVLADEVAVNYRVAELSAREKAMLDFALTVCRGETVTEEHFSTLEAHGFDREDIWDIAAIAAFFALSNRMAHLTDMRPNAEFYNMGRVPRDTENASDGRVKDE
;
A
#
# COMPACT_ATOMS: atom_id res chain seq x y z
N MET A 1 -15.19 -10.81 -9.49
CA MET A 1 -14.40 -9.80 -10.25
C MET A 1 -15.30 -9.12 -11.28
N ASN A 2 -16.24 -8.26 -10.85
CA ASN A 2 -17.20 -7.57 -11.71
C ASN A 2 -17.17 -6.04 -11.46
N LYS A 3 -16.01 -5.41 -11.67
CA LYS A 3 -15.91 -3.93 -11.72
C LYS A 3 -14.81 -3.56 -12.71
N GLU A 4 -15.13 -2.73 -13.70
CA GLU A 4 -14.14 -2.22 -14.68
C GLU A 4 -13.11 -1.27 -14.03
N SER A 5 -13.37 -0.79 -12.80
CA SER A 5 -12.40 -0.18 -11.90
C SER A 5 -12.84 -0.39 -10.44
N GLY A 6 -11.97 -0.94 -9.59
CA GLY A 6 -12.21 -1.02 -8.14
C GLY A 6 -12.05 0.36 -7.47
N GLY A 7 -12.75 0.62 -6.36
CA GLY A 7 -12.68 1.91 -5.64
C GLY A 7 -11.37 2.13 -4.88
N LEU A 8 -10.52 1.10 -4.80
CA LEU A 8 -9.13 1.21 -4.34
C LEU A 8 -8.20 1.56 -5.51
N SER A 9 -7.53 2.70 -5.40
CA SER A 9 -6.44 3.06 -6.31
C SER A 9 -5.26 2.10 -6.17
N LYS A 10 -4.35 2.09 -7.15
CA LYS A 10 -3.10 1.32 -7.01
C LYS A 10 -2.32 1.74 -5.76
N ALA A 11 -2.29 3.03 -5.44
CA ALA A 11 -1.63 3.55 -4.25
C ALA A 11 -2.27 3.04 -2.95
N ASP A 12 -3.60 2.97 -2.88
CA ASP A 12 -4.34 2.45 -1.72
C ASP A 12 -3.98 0.99 -1.44
N ARG A 13 -3.98 0.17 -2.51
CA ARG A 13 -3.65 -1.25 -2.43
C ARG A 13 -2.25 -1.45 -1.87
N GLU A 14 -1.26 -0.75 -2.40
CA GLU A 14 0.11 -0.82 -1.89
C GLU A 14 0.22 -0.32 -0.44
N LEU A 15 -0.54 0.71 -0.05
CA LEU A 15 -0.50 1.25 1.31
C LEU A 15 -1.02 0.24 2.35
N ILE A 16 -2.07 -0.53 2.00
CA ILE A 16 -2.55 -1.66 2.81
C ILE A 16 -1.42 -2.68 3.01
N VAL A 17 -0.71 -3.02 1.92
CA VAL A 17 0.40 -3.99 1.97
C VAL A 17 1.53 -3.49 2.87
N VAL A 18 1.92 -2.21 2.76
CA VAL A 18 2.95 -1.60 3.60
C VAL A 18 2.56 -1.69 5.08
N ALA A 19 1.36 -1.26 5.44
CA ALA A 19 0.91 -1.23 6.83
C ALA A 19 0.85 -2.63 7.46
N THR A 20 0.24 -3.59 6.77
CA THR A 20 0.11 -4.98 7.24
C THR A 20 1.45 -5.72 7.27
N SER A 21 2.32 -5.48 6.29
CA SER A 21 3.67 -6.06 6.26
C SER A 21 4.58 -5.47 7.32
N ALA A 22 4.42 -4.19 7.65
CA ALA A 22 5.12 -3.55 8.75
C ALA A 22 4.70 -4.14 10.10
N HIS A 23 3.40 -4.37 10.31
CA HIS A 23 2.89 -5.07 11.49
C HIS A 23 3.48 -6.49 11.61
N ASN A 24 3.63 -7.21 10.50
CA ASN A 24 4.24 -8.55 10.47
C ASN A 24 5.78 -8.53 10.42
N HIS A 25 6.44 -7.36 10.47
CA HIS A 25 7.89 -7.23 10.36
C HIS A 25 8.50 -7.91 9.12
N CYS A 26 7.83 -7.83 7.97
CA CYS A 26 8.31 -8.46 6.73
C CYS A 26 9.20 -7.50 5.93
N LEU A 27 10.53 -7.66 6.03
CA LEU A 27 11.50 -6.83 5.31
C LEU A 27 11.23 -6.77 3.80
N TYR A 28 11.07 -7.92 3.15
CA TYR A 28 10.85 -8.00 1.71
C TYR A 28 9.64 -7.18 1.26
N CYS A 29 8.50 -7.44 1.90
CA CYS A 29 7.24 -6.81 1.50
C CYS A 29 7.22 -5.32 1.85
N VAL A 30 7.73 -4.93 3.03
CA VAL A 30 7.81 -3.51 3.41
C VAL A 30 8.64 -2.74 2.39
N VAL A 31 9.84 -3.21 2.04
CA VAL A 31 10.72 -2.49 1.10
C VAL A 31 10.12 -2.44 -0.31
N SER A 32 9.66 -3.57 -0.84
CA SER A 32 9.18 -3.68 -2.22
C SER A 32 7.88 -2.89 -2.43
N HIS A 33 6.91 -3.02 -1.53
CA HIS A 33 5.62 -2.36 -1.68
C HIS A 33 5.66 -0.88 -1.27
N SER A 34 6.60 -0.47 -0.41
CA SER A 34 6.85 0.97 -0.19
C SER A 34 7.34 1.65 -1.47
N ALA A 35 8.21 0.99 -2.24
CA ALA A 35 8.66 1.49 -3.53
C ALA A 35 7.51 1.66 -4.52
N LEU A 36 6.67 0.64 -4.66
CA LEU A 36 5.49 0.69 -5.53
C LEU A 36 4.49 1.77 -5.08
N HIS A 37 4.23 1.88 -3.78
CA HIS A 37 3.39 2.93 -3.24
C HIS A 37 3.93 4.32 -3.64
N ARG A 38 5.22 4.61 -3.41
CA ARG A 38 5.83 5.90 -3.79
C ARG A 38 5.66 6.19 -5.29
N ILE A 39 5.80 5.18 -6.14
CA ILE A 39 5.62 5.32 -7.59
C ILE A 39 4.17 5.64 -7.98
N TYR A 40 3.18 5.00 -7.34
CA TYR A 40 1.77 5.21 -7.65
C TYR A 40 1.18 6.47 -7.02
N SER A 41 1.52 6.77 -5.76
CA SER A 41 1.00 7.92 -5.03
C SER A 41 1.72 9.22 -5.37
N LYS A 42 2.94 9.14 -5.91
CA LYS A 42 3.87 10.28 -6.06
C LYS A 42 4.21 10.96 -4.73
N LYS A 43 3.95 10.30 -3.59
CA LYS A 43 4.32 10.76 -2.25
C LYS A 43 5.59 10.02 -1.80
N PRO A 44 6.77 10.68 -1.79
CA PRO A 44 8.04 9.99 -1.54
C PRO A 44 8.23 9.54 -0.08
N VAL A 45 7.46 10.07 0.87
CA VAL A 45 7.65 9.84 2.31
C VAL A 45 6.55 9.00 2.97
N LEU A 46 5.33 8.99 2.42
CA LEU A 46 4.16 8.43 3.12
C LEU A 46 4.30 6.94 3.45
N ALA A 47 4.91 6.15 2.57
CA ALA A 47 5.14 4.73 2.83
C ALA A 47 6.08 4.50 4.03
N ASP A 48 7.09 5.36 4.20
CA ASP A 48 8.03 5.27 5.31
C ASP A 48 7.33 5.64 6.63
N GLU A 49 6.50 6.68 6.63
CA GLU A 49 5.65 7.06 7.78
C GLU A 49 4.68 5.93 8.18
N VAL A 50 4.00 5.33 7.21
CA VAL A 50 3.06 4.23 7.46
C VAL A 50 3.77 2.98 7.98
N ALA A 51 4.93 2.65 7.43
CA ALA A 51 5.72 1.50 7.88
C ALA A 51 6.22 1.65 9.32
N VAL A 52 6.53 2.88 9.76
CA VAL A 52 6.99 3.15 11.13
C VAL A 52 5.83 3.31 12.09
N ASN A 53 4.87 4.19 11.77
CA ASN A 53 3.69 4.44 12.59
C ASN A 53 2.58 5.14 11.77
N TYR A 54 1.73 4.35 11.11
CA TYR A 54 0.60 4.87 10.34
C TYR A 54 -0.36 5.76 11.14
N ARG A 55 -0.39 5.71 12.48
CA ARG A 55 -1.30 6.53 13.30
C ARG A 55 -0.95 8.01 13.31
N VAL A 56 0.30 8.35 12.99
CA VAL A 56 0.81 9.74 12.93
C VAL A 56 1.26 10.13 11.53
N ALA A 57 1.07 9.26 10.53
CA ALA A 57 1.36 9.53 9.13
C ALA A 57 0.36 10.54 8.53
N GLU A 58 0.74 11.23 7.45
CA GLU A 58 -0.12 12.18 6.73
C GLU A 58 -1.18 11.47 5.87
N LEU A 59 -2.12 10.80 6.54
CA LEU A 59 -3.24 10.08 5.96
C LEU A 59 -4.52 10.92 5.96
N SER A 60 -5.28 10.82 4.88
CA SER A 60 -6.70 11.22 4.89
C SER A 60 -7.50 10.33 5.85
N ALA A 61 -8.67 10.82 6.30
CA ALA A 61 -9.57 10.02 7.13
C ALA A 61 -9.98 8.70 6.47
N ARG A 62 -10.15 8.71 5.13
CA ARG A 62 -10.47 7.52 4.34
C ARG A 62 -9.33 6.51 4.34
N GLU A 63 -8.09 6.95 4.09
CA GLU A 63 -6.92 6.07 4.13
C GLU A 63 -6.72 5.48 5.53
N LYS A 64 -6.90 6.28 6.59
CA LYS A 64 -6.78 5.79 7.97
C LYS A 64 -7.80 4.70 8.30
N ALA A 65 -9.08 4.92 7.98
CA ALA A 65 -10.13 3.91 8.20
C ALA A 65 -9.85 2.60 7.44
N MET A 66 -9.35 2.71 6.20
CA MET A 66 -8.91 1.56 5.40
C MET A 66 -7.77 0.79 6.08
N LEU A 67 -6.74 1.48 6.58
CA LEU A 67 -5.62 0.83 7.25
C LEU A 67 -6.00 0.22 8.61
N ASP A 68 -6.87 0.89 9.37
CA ASP A 68 -7.39 0.35 10.63
C ASP A 68 -8.10 -0.99 10.40
N PHE A 69 -8.99 -1.05 9.40
CA PHE A 69 -9.68 -2.31 9.05
C PHE A 69 -8.73 -3.37 8.49
N ALA A 70 -7.82 -3.00 7.58
CA ALA A 70 -6.83 -3.94 7.05
C ALA A 70 -5.99 -4.58 8.16
N LEU A 71 -5.62 -3.80 9.18
CA LEU A 71 -4.87 -4.31 10.31
C LEU A 71 -5.72 -5.19 11.24
N THR A 72 -7.01 -4.92 11.41
CA THR A 72 -7.96 -5.84 12.09
C THR A 72 -7.94 -7.21 11.40
N VAL A 73 -8.08 -7.23 10.07
CA VAL A 73 -8.04 -8.48 9.28
C VAL A 73 -6.66 -9.15 9.37
N CYS A 74 -5.57 -8.38 9.24
CA CYS A 74 -4.21 -8.91 9.32
C CYS A 74 -3.90 -9.58 10.67
N ARG A 75 -4.46 -9.05 11.76
CA ARG A 75 -4.33 -9.61 13.12
C ARG A 75 -5.21 -10.84 13.36
N GLY A 76 -6.10 -11.17 12.42
CA GLY A 76 -7.07 -12.25 12.58
C GLY A 76 -8.13 -11.94 13.65
N GLU A 77 -8.42 -10.66 13.88
CA GLU A 77 -9.43 -10.21 14.84
C GLU A 77 -10.84 -10.45 14.31
N THR A 78 -11.83 -10.44 15.21
CA THR A 78 -13.24 -10.60 14.83
C THR A 78 -13.73 -9.41 14.04
N VAL A 79 -14.16 -9.65 12.80
CA VAL A 79 -14.81 -8.64 11.96
C VAL A 79 -16.31 -8.58 12.29
N THR A 80 -16.78 -7.41 12.71
CA THR A 80 -18.20 -7.10 13.00
C THR A 80 -18.78 -6.12 11.98
N GLU A 81 -20.12 -5.95 11.98
CA GLU A 81 -20.83 -4.99 11.13
C GLU A 81 -20.40 -3.52 11.39
N GLU A 82 -19.92 -3.20 12.59
CA GLU A 82 -19.41 -1.87 12.93
C GLU A 82 -18.22 -1.47 12.05
N HIS A 83 -17.35 -2.43 11.69
CA HIS A 83 -16.26 -2.16 10.74
C HIS A 83 -16.79 -1.80 9.36
N PHE A 84 -17.81 -2.52 8.88
CA PHE A 84 -18.43 -2.24 7.59
C PHE A 84 -19.08 -0.85 7.60
N SER A 85 -19.89 -0.54 8.62
CA SER A 85 -20.54 0.76 8.77
C SER A 85 -19.52 1.91 8.84
N THR A 86 -18.40 1.70 9.54
CA THR A 86 -17.31 2.70 9.62
C THR A 86 -16.70 2.97 8.24
N LEU A 87 -16.42 1.93 7.45
CA LEU A 87 -15.86 2.09 6.11
C LEU A 87 -16.87 2.70 5.12
N GLU A 88 -18.13 2.31 5.20
CA GLU A 88 -19.22 2.89 4.40
C GLU A 88 -19.37 4.40 4.66
N ALA A 89 -19.20 4.84 5.92
CA ALA A 89 -19.18 6.26 6.28
C ALA A 89 -18.00 7.04 5.63
N HIS A 90 -16.95 6.34 5.21
CA HIS A 90 -15.82 6.91 4.46
C HIS A 90 -15.93 6.67 2.94
N GLY A 91 -17.08 6.22 2.45
CA GLY A 91 -17.38 6.06 1.02
C GLY A 91 -16.82 4.79 0.39
N PHE A 92 -16.45 3.78 1.19
CA PHE A 92 -16.17 2.43 0.67
C PHE A 92 -17.48 1.66 0.47
N ASP A 93 -17.61 0.96 -0.65
CA ASP A 93 -18.69 -0.02 -0.81
C ASP A 93 -18.25 -1.42 -0.33
N ARG A 94 -19.19 -2.37 -0.28
CA ARG A 94 -18.90 -3.73 0.24
C ARG A 94 -17.85 -4.48 -0.60
N GLU A 95 -17.74 -4.20 -1.89
CA GLU A 95 -16.71 -4.81 -2.74
C GLU A 95 -15.33 -4.19 -2.46
N ASP A 96 -15.26 -2.88 -2.20
CA ASP A 96 -14.02 -2.25 -1.76
C ASP A 96 -13.58 -2.81 -0.40
N ILE A 97 -14.50 -3.01 0.54
CA ILE A 97 -14.22 -3.62 1.85
C ILE A 97 -13.70 -5.06 1.68
N TRP A 98 -14.31 -5.82 0.77
CA TRP A 98 -13.82 -7.13 0.39
C TRP A 98 -12.39 -7.06 -0.16
N ASP A 99 -12.10 -6.13 -1.08
CA ASP A 99 -10.77 -5.94 -1.65
C ASP A 99 -9.74 -5.60 -0.55
N ILE A 100 -10.07 -4.73 0.42
CA ILE A 100 -9.20 -4.41 1.55
C ILE A 100 -8.87 -5.68 2.35
N ALA A 101 -9.89 -6.45 2.71
CA ALA A 101 -9.74 -7.68 3.49
C ALA A 101 -8.93 -8.74 2.72
N ALA A 102 -9.20 -8.91 1.42
CA ALA A 102 -8.52 -9.87 0.56
C ALA A 102 -7.03 -9.54 0.42
N ILE A 103 -6.68 -8.26 0.22
CA ILE A 103 -5.28 -7.81 0.16
C ILE A 103 -4.58 -8.06 1.50
N ALA A 104 -5.20 -7.66 2.62
CA ALA A 104 -4.63 -7.86 3.95
C ALA A 104 -4.39 -9.35 4.24
N ALA A 105 -5.35 -10.23 3.93
CA ALA A 105 -5.23 -11.66 4.12
C ALA A 105 -4.17 -12.30 3.21
N PHE A 106 -4.13 -11.91 1.93
CA PHE A 106 -3.14 -12.42 0.99
C PHE A 106 -1.71 -12.02 1.39
N PHE A 107 -1.51 -10.79 1.84
CA PHE A 107 -0.18 -10.36 2.28
C PHE A 107 0.21 -10.90 3.64
N ALA A 108 -0.73 -11.23 4.51
CA ALA A 108 -0.45 -12.05 5.68
C ALA A 108 0.15 -13.42 5.30
N LEU A 109 -0.37 -14.08 4.24
CA LEU A 109 0.25 -15.29 3.67
C LEU A 109 1.62 -14.98 3.07
N SER A 110 1.72 -13.97 2.20
CA SER A 110 2.96 -13.60 1.50
C SER A 110 4.09 -13.31 2.48
N ASN A 111 3.81 -12.55 3.55
CA ASN A 111 4.78 -12.23 4.59
C ASN A 111 5.34 -13.51 5.25
N ARG A 112 4.47 -14.47 5.61
CA ARG A 112 4.89 -15.74 6.21
C ARG A 112 5.79 -16.54 5.27
N MET A 113 5.50 -16.54 3.98
CA MET A 113 6.34 -17.19 2.98
C MET A 113 7.69 -16.48 2.79
N ALA A 114 7.70 -15.16 2.79
CA ALA A 114 8.93 -14.36 2.73
C ALA A 114 9.82 -14.62 3.95
N HIS A 115 9.24 -14.71 5.15
CA HIS A 115 9.96 -15.09 6.37
C HIS A 115 10.55 -16.49 6.29
N LEU A 116 9.75 -17.48 5.87
CA LEU A 116 10.18 -18.88 5.74
C LEU A 116 11.41 -19.04 4.85
N THR A 117 11.52 -18.20 3.81
CA THR A 117 12.53 -18.31 2.76
C THR A 117 13.69 -17.33 2.92
N ASP A 118 13.72 -16.52 3.99
CA ASP A 118 14.62 -15.36 4.14
C ASP A 118 14.68 -14.49 2.88
N MET A 119 13.51 -14.19 2.30
CA MET A 119 13.43 -13.48 1.03
C MET A 119 14.02 -12.08 1.14
N ARG A 120 14.96 -11.73 0.25
CA ARG A 120 15.64 -10.44 0.24
C ARG A 120 15.10 -9.54 -0.88
N PRO A 121 14.71 -8.28 -0.57
CA PRO A 121 14.23 -7.38 -1.60
C PRO A 121 15.38 -6.96 -2.51
N ASN A 122 15.07 -6.77 -3.79
CA ASN A 122 16.00 -6.23 -4.77
C ASN A 122 16.52 -4.84 -4.34
N ALA A 123 17.79 -4.56 -4.65
CA ALA A 123 18.46 -3.33 -4.23
C ALA A 123 17.78 -2.06 -4.78
N GLU A 124 17.16 -2.16 -5.96
CA GLU A 124 16.48 -1.07 -6.63
C GLU A 124 15.30 -0.52 -5.82
N PHE A 125 14.58 -1.37 -5.08
CA PHE A 125 13.40 -0.94 -4.32
C PHE A 125 13.74 0.02 -3.18
N TYR A 126 14.96 -0.03 -2.64
CA TYR A 126 15.36 0.87 -1.56
C TYR A 126 15.34 2.35 -1.99
N ASN A 127 15.66 2.66 -3.25
CA ASN A 127 15.75 4.03 -3.76
C ASN A 127 14.60 4.41 -4.69
N MET A 128 13.90 3.43 -5.26
CA MET A 128 12.83 3.67 -6.22
C MET A 128 11.72 4.55 -5.63
N GLY A 129 11.35 5.61 -6.35
CA GLY A 129 10.27 6.53 -5.99
C GLY A 129 10.62 7.57 -4.91
N ARG A 130 11.88 7.66 -4.45
CA ARG A 130 12.29 8.66 -3.45
C ARG A 130 12.50 10.07 -4.02
N VAL A 131 12.96 10.16 -5.27
CA VAL A 131 13.15 11.44 -5.97
C VAL A 131 12.03 11.59 -7.01
N PRO A 132 11.21 12.65 -6.94
CA PRO A 132 10.26 12.97 -8.00
C PRO A 132 10.98 13.14 -9.34
N ARG A 133 10.38 12.67 -10.44
CA ARG A 133 10.93 12.97 -11.77
C ARG A 133 10.65 14.43 -12.11
N ASP A 134 11.69 15.21 -12.35
CA ASP A 134 11.56 16.54 -12.94
C ASP A 134 10.97 16.40 -14.34
N THR A 135 9.77 16.94 -14.54
CA THR A 135 9.09 16.90 -15.84
C THR A 135 9.75 17.82 -16.88
N GLU A 136 10.69 18.68 -16.48
CA GLU A 136 11.36 19.64 -17.37
C GLU A 136 12.47 19.01 -18.24
N ASN A 137 13.14 17.95 -17.78
CA ASN A 137 14.27 17.36 -18.52
C ASN A 137 13.85 16.28 -19.56
N ALA A 138 12.56 15.95 -19.66
CA ALA A 138 12.08 14.91 -20.58
C ALA A 138 11.88 15.41 -22.03
N SER A 139 11.87 16.73 -22.27
CA SER A 139 11.67 17.32 -23.60
C SER A 139 12.94 17.53 -24.42
N ASP A 140 14.13 17.42 -23.82
CA ASP A 140 15.41 17.75 -24.49
C ASP A 140 16.03 16.55 -25.24
N GLY A 141 15.38 15.38 -25.21
CA GLY A 141 15.86 14.15 -25.86
C GLY A 141 15.56 14.02 -27.36
N ARG A 142 15.12 15.08 -28.05
CA ARG A 142 15.02 15.03 -29.53
C ARG A 142 16.41 15.26 -30.11
N VAL A 143 17.08 14.14 -30.40
CA VAL A 143 18.21 14.07 -31.33
C VAL A 143 17.85 14.88 -32.58
N LYS A 144 18.59 15.95 -32.85
CA LYS A 144 18.62 16.56 -34.17
C LYS A 144 19.46 15.64 -35.04
N ASP A 145 18.79 14.95 -35.95
CA ASP A 145 19.47 14.29 -37.07
C ASP A 145 20.07 15.39 -37.96
N GLU A 146 21.40 15.42 -38.06
CA GLU A 146 22.18 16.00 -39.16
C GLU A 146 22.97 14.88 -39.85
#